data_AF-A0A7W0LMV5-F1
#
_entry.id   AF-A0A7W0LMV5-F1
#
_cell.length_a   1.000
_cell.length_b   1.000
_cell.length_c   1.000
_cell.angle_alpha   90.00
_cell.angle_beta   90.00
_cell.angle_gamma   90.00
#
_symmetry.space_group_name_H-M   'P 1'
#
loop_
_entity.id
_entity.type
_entity.pdbx_description
1 polymer ?
#
loop_
_entity_poly.entity_id
_entity_poly.type
_entity_poly.pdbx_seq_one_letter_code
_entity_poly.pdbx_strand_id
1 'polypeptide(L)'
;TLHRRTRELIEAIAAGEGTEAPEVRRPPRRNGRDAPLVALCGALVRQRATDAKIASEVIGTQSDTATLVADVRGGREDESESRLLNGWRRELVGDELIELLRGRRSVGVSAEGGLQVARTDV
;
A
#
# COMPACT_ATOMS: atom_id res chain seq x y z
N THR A 1 -13.65 28.10 -24.67
CA THR A 1 -13.53 26.71 -24.17
C THR A 1 -12.72 26.60 -22.88
N LEU A 2 -11.68 27.43 -22.65
CA LEU A 2 -10.97 27.52 -21.36
C LEU A 2 -11.69 28.44 -20.34
N HIS A 3 -12.11 29.63 -20.77
CA HIS A 3 -12.74 30.65 -19.92
C HIS A 3 -14.00 30.20 -19.16
N ARG A 4 -14.83 29.34 -19.78
CA ARG A 4 -16.05 28.81 -19.14
C ARG A 4 -15.71 27.85 -18.00
N ARG A 5 -14.75 26.94 -18.22
CA ARG A 5 -14.29 25.97 -17.20
C ARG A 5 -13.58 26.66 -16.04
N THR A 6 -12.84 27.74 -16.30
CA THR A 6 -12.23 28.57 -15.25
C THR A 6 -13.29 29.20 -14.35
N ARG A 7 -14.38 29.73 -14.93
CA ARG A 7 -15.48 30.32 -14.16
C ARG A 7 -16.18 29.28 -13.30
N GLU A 8 -16.52 28.13 -13.87
CA GLU A 8 -17.16 27.02 -13.16
C GLU A 8 -16.30 26.55 -11.95
N LEU A 9 -14.97 26.53 -12.08
CA LEU A 9 -14.06 26.23 -10.97
C LEU A 9 -14.05 27.30 -9.88
N ILE A 10 -14.02 28.58 -10.24
CA ILE A 10 -14.05 29.69 -9.27
C ILE A 10 -15.38 29.68 -8.51
N GLU A 11 -16.50 29.47 -9.21
CA GLU A 11 -17.83 29.37 -8.61
C GLU A 11 -17.92 28.18 -7.63
N ALA A 12 -17.36 27.03 -8.00
CA ALA A 12 -17.33 25.86 -7.11
C ALA A 12 -16.48 26.09 -5.84
N ILE A 13 -15.33 26.78 -5.96
CA ILE A 13 -14.49 27.15 -4.80
C ILE A 13 -15.23 28.12 -3.89
N ALA A 14 -15.84 29.17 -4.47
CA ALA A 14 -16.62 30.15 -3.70
C ALA A 14 -17.83 29.52 -3.00
N ALA A 15 -18.50 28.57 -3.65
CA ALA A 15 -19.60 27.82 -3.03
C ALA A 15 -19.14 26.93 -1.86
N GLY A 16 -17.89 26.47 -1.89
CA GLY A 16 -17.29 25.69 -0.79
C GLY A 16 -16.85 26.55 0.40
N GLU A 17 -16.72 27.88 0.25
CA GLU A 17 -16.28 28.77 1.31
C GLU A 17 -17.35 28.86 2.42
N GLY A 18 -16.98 28.46 3.64
CA GLY A 18 -17.90 28.42 4.79
C GLY A 18 -18.84 27.22 4.84
N THR A 19 -18.77 26.29 3.87
CA THR A 19 -19.49 25.01 3.93
C THR A 19 -18.71 24.02 4.80
N GLU A 20 -19.43 23.20 5.57
CA GLU A 20 -18.82 22.11 6.34
C GLU A 20 -18.13 21.12 5.39
N ALA A 21 -16.84 20.88 5.63
CA ALA A 21 -16.08 19.97 4.80
C ALA A 21 -16.67 18.55 4.94
N PRO A 22 -16.87 17.82 3.83
CA PRO A 22 -17.29 16.43 3.92
C PRO A 22 -16.24 15.64 4.72
N GLU A 23 -16.67 14.62 5.45
CA GLU A 23 -15.73 13.69 6.08
C GLU A 23 -14.92 12.99 4.98
N VAL A 24 -13.71 13.49 4.77
CA VAL A 24 -12.73 12.82 3.92
C VAL A 24 -11.88 11.95 4.81
N ARG A 25 -11.82 10.65 4.50
CA ARG A 25 -10.88 9.74 5.13
C ARG A 25 -9.47 10.26 4.87
N ARG A 26 -8.86 10.89 5.87
CA ARG A 26 -7.49 11.40 5.74
C ARG A 26 -6.58 10.19 5.55
N PRO A 27 -5.77 10.14 4.46
CA PRO A 27 -4.76 9.13 4.37
C PRO A 27 -3.87 9.22 5.62
N PRO A 28 -3.46 8.09 6.21
CA PRO A 28 -2.62 8.10 7.40
C PRO A 28 -1.40 9.00 7.15
N ARG A 29 -1.01 9.78 8.18
CA ARG A 29 0.16 10.67 8.08
C ARG A 29 1.35 9.83 7.63
N ARG A 30 1.93 10.17 6.47
CA ARG A 30 3.12 9.51 5.96
C ARG A 30 4.24 9.65 6.97
N ASN A 31 4.56 8.58 7.69
CA ASN A 31 5.78 8.53 8.48
C ASN A 31 6.93 8.33 7.51
N GLY A 32 7.97 9.17 7.54
CA GLY A 32 9.14 9.00 6.67
C GLY A 32 9.78 7.61 6.80
N ARG A 33 9.61 6.96 7.96
CA ARG A 33 10.05 5.58 8.21
C ARG A 33 9.25 4.51 7.45
N ASP A 34 8.07 4.84 6.91
CA ASP A 34 7.25 3.88 6.15
C ASP A 34 7.73 3.75 4.70
N ALA A 35 8.30 4.80 4.12
CA ALA A 35 8.65 4.81 2.69
C ALA A 35 9.59 3.66 2.28
N PRO A 36 10.66 3.33 3.03
CA PRO A 36 11.50 2.17 2.71
C PRO A 36 10.75 0.84 2.83
N LEU A 37 9.85 0.71 3.82
CA LEU A 37 9.06 -0.49 4.05
C LEU A 37 8.02 -0.70 2.94
N VAL A 38 7.39 0.38 2.48
CA VAL A 38 6.47 0.35 1.33
C VAL A 38 7.21 -0.07 0.07
N ALA A 39 8.42 0.45 -0.16
CA ALA A 39 9.24 0.05 -1.30
C ALA A 39 9.62 -1.43 -1.25
N LEU A 40 10.04 -1.93 -0.08
CA LEU A 40 10.39 -3.33 0.15
C LEU A 40 9.18 -4.26 -0.07
N CYS A 41 8.03 -3.93 0.55
CA CYS A 41 6.79 -4.68 0.38
C CYS A 41 6.35 -4.70 -1.09
N GLY A 42 6.40 -3.56 -1.77
CA GLY A 42 6.06 -3.47 -3.19
C GLY A 42 7.01 -4.27 -4.09
N ALA A 43 8.28 -4.40 -3.71
CA ALA A 43 9.23 -5.27 -4.42
C ALA A 43 8.86 -6.76 -4.25
N LEU A 44 8.47 -7.17 -3.03
CA LEU A 44 8.01 -8.54 -2.79
C LEU A 44 6.69 -8.85 -3.51
N VAL A 45 5.73 -7.91 -3.54
CA VAL A 45 4.51 -8.06 -4.33
C VAL A 45 4.83 -8.27 -5.81
N ARG A 46 5.76 -7.50 -6.38
CA ARG A 46 6.20 -7.68 -7.77
C ARG A 46 6.86 -9.05 -7.99
N GLN A 47 7.70 -9.51 -7.08
CA GLN A 47 8.29 -10.85 -7.17
C GLN A 47 7.21 -11.94 -7.20
N ARG A 48 6.23 -11.89 -6.28
CA ARG A 48 5.13 -12.87 -6.25
C ARG A 48 4.23 -12.77 -7.49
N ALA A 49 4.09 -11.59 -8.07
CA ALA A 49 3.39 -11.40 -9.34
C ALA A 49 4.12 -12.12 -10.49
N THR A 50 5.45 -11.99 -10.56
CA THR A 50 6.29 -12.70 -11.52
C THR A 50 6.19 -14.21 -11.34
N ASP A 51 6.31 -14.71 -10.10
CA ASP A 51 6.20 -16.13 -9.78
C ASP A 51 4.83 -16.70 -10.21
N ALA A 52 3.75 -15.96 -9.94
CA ALA A 52 2.38 -16.34 -10.28
C ALA A 52 1.97 -16.01 -11.73
N LYS A 53 2.85 -15.40 -12.53
CA LYS A 53 2.59 -14.98 -13.92
C LYS A 53 1.36 -14.08 -14.09
N ILE A 54 1.17 -13.14 -13.16
CA ILE A 54 0.09 -12.15 -13.20
C ILE A 54 0.66 -10.74 -13.04
N ALA A 55 -0.10 -9.72 -13.48
CA ALA A 55 0.30 -8.33 -13.27
C ALA A 55 0.22 -7.96 -11.78
N SER A 56 1.21 -7.22 -11.29
CA SER A 56 1.30 -6.84 -9.86
C SER A 56 0.09 -6.03 -9.37
N GLU A 57 -0.51 -5.24 -10.26
CA GLU A 57 -1.68 -4.39 -10.04
C GLU A 57 -2.95 -5.22 -9.78
N VAL A 58 -2.99 -6.47 -10.25
CA VAL A 58 -4.06 -7.44 -9.93
C VAL A 58 -3.90 -7.98 -8.52
N ILE A 59 -2.69 -7.98 -7.97
CA ILE A 59 -2.44 -8.29 -6.56
C ILE A 59 -2.75 -7.05 -5.72
N GLY A 60 -2.01 -5.96 -5.89
CA GLY A 60 -2.25 -4.71 -5.18
C GLY A 60 -1.47 -3.54 -5.75
N THR A 61 -1.92 -2.35 -5.39
CA THR A 61 -1.31 -1.08 -5.78
C THR A 61 -0.28 -0.61 -4.76
N GLN A 62 0.48 0.43 -5.11
CA GLN A 62 1.35 1.12 -4.16
C GLN A 62 0.57 1.70 -2.98
N SER A 63 -0.65 2.19 -3.22
CA SER A 63 -1.53 2.71 -2.17
C SER A 63 -1.98 1.59 -1.22
N ASP A 64 -2.34 0.42 -1.74
CA ASP A 64 -2.68 -0.75 -0.90
C ASP A 64 -1.50 -1.17 -0.02
N THR A 65 -0.28 -1.11 -0.56
CA THR A 65 0.95 -1.40 0.18
C THR A 65 1.21 -0.34 1.27
N ALA A 66 0.99 0.94 0.97
CA ALA A 66 1.14 2.02 1.94
C ALA A 66 0.13 1.90 3.09
N THR A 67 -1.13 1.58 2.78
CA THR A 67 -2.17 1.30 3.79
C THR A 67 -1.76 0.14 4.69
N LEU A 68 -1.36 -1.00 4.10
CA LEU A 68 -0.91 -2.17 4.85
C LEU A 68 0.25 -1.84 5.81
N VAL A 69 1.28 -1.13 5.33
CA VAL A 69 2.43 -0.75 6.15
C VAL A 69 2.01 0.15 7.32
N ALA A 70 1.18 1.16 7.06
CA ALA A 70 0.71 2.08 8.09
C ALA A 70 -0.13 1.36 9.16
N ASP A 71 -0.96 0.39 8.76
CA ASP A 71 -1.83 -0.34 9.66
C ASP A 71 -1.06 -1.37 10.50
N VAL A 72 -0.19 -2.18 9.89
CA VAL A 72 0.65 -3.15 10.63
C VAL A 72 1.56 -2.43 11.63
N ARG A 73 2.19 -1.32 11.23
CA ARG A 73 3.03 -0.53 12.15
C ARG A 73 2.22 0.17 13.25
N GLY A 74 0.94 0.39 13.00
CA GLY A 74 -0.01 0.93 13.96
C GLY A 74 -0.69 -0.12 14.83
N GLY A 75 -0.42 -1.42 14.63
CA GLY A 75 -1.11 -2.52 15.32
C GLY A 75 -2.59 -2.64 14.97
N ARG A 76 -2.98 -2.27 13.74
CA ARG A 76 -4.36 -2.27 13.23
C ARG A 76 -4.51 -3.09 11.95
N GLU A 77 -3.68 -4.11 11.75
CA GLU A 77 -3.73 -4.97 10.57
C GLU A 77 -5.07 -5.69 10.41
N ASP A 78 -5.73 -6.05 11.51
CA ASP A 78 -7.05 -6.69 11.51
C ASP A 78 -8.16 -5.74 11.03
N GLU A 79 -7.93 -4.43 11.12
CA GLU A 79 -8.83 -3.37 10.65
C GLU A 79 -8.40 -2.81 9.28
N SER A 80 -7.34 -3.36 8.68
CA SER A 80 -6.78 -2.80 7.46
C SER A 80 -7.71 -3.01 6.28
N GLU A 81 -7.89 -1.95 5.51
CA GLU A 81 -8.66 -2.00 4.26
C GLU A 81 -7.80 -2.37 3.05
N SER A 82 -6.52 -2.66 3.27
CA SER A 82 -5.67 -3.10 2.18
C SER A 82 -6.21 -4.41 1.58
N ARG A 83 -6.51 -4.39 0.29
CA ARG A 83 -6.91 -5.61 -0.44
C ARG A 83 -5.86 -6.72 -0.40
N LEU A 84 -4.62 -6.40 -0.04
CA LEU A 84 -3.55 -7.38 0.16
C LEU A 84 -3.88 -8.36 1.30
N LEU A 85 -4.80 -8.03 2.20
CA LEU A 85 -5.24 -8.90 3.30
C LEU A 85 -6.57 -9.61 3.02
N ASN A 86 -7.06 -9.60 1.78
CA ASN A 86 -8.35 -10.18 1.42
C ASN A 86 -8.24 -11.35 0.44
N GLY A 87 -8.84 -12.48 0.82
CA GLY A 87 -8.95 -13.69 -0.01
C GLY A 87 -7.59 -14.18 -0.53
N TRP A 88 -7.55 -14.59 -1.79
CA TRP A 88 -6.35 -15.19 -2.41
C TRP A 88 -5.11 -14.28 -2.40
N ARG A 89 -5.27 -12.95 -2.30
CA ARG A 89 -4.13 -12.01 -2.22
C ARG A 89 -3.40 -12.13 -0.89
N ARG A 90 -4.16 -12.39 0.16
CA ARG A 90 -3.63 -12.64 1.50
C ARG A 90 -2.76 -13.89 1.50
N GLU A 91 -3.29 -14.95 0.91
CA GLU A 91 -2.59 -16.23 0.77
C GLU A 91 -1.35 -16.10 -0.13
N LEU A 92 -1.45 -15.35 -1.23
CA LEU A 92 -0.34 -15.19 -2.18
C LEU A 92 0.83 -14.38 -1.60
N VAL A 93 0.54 -13.31 -0.86
CA VAL A 93 1.60 -12.39 -0.38
C VAL A 93 1.26 -11.65 0.91
N GLY A 94 -0.02 -11.42 1.21
CA GLY A 94 -0.41 -10.60 2.37
C GLY A 94 0.11 -11.11 3.71
N ASP A 95 -0.01 -12.41 3.99
CA ASP A 95 0.52 -13.00 5.23
C ASP A 95 2.05 -12.91 5.30
N GLU A 96 2.74 -13.11 4.17
CA GLU A 96 4.20 -12.96 4.09
C GLU A 96 4.63 -11.51 4.38
N LEU A 97 3.88 -10.52 3.89
CA LEU A 97 4.13 -9.11 4.16
C LEU A 97 3.92 -8.75 5.63
N ILE A 98 2.89 -9.29 6.28
CA ILE A 98 2.68 -9.09 7.73
C ILE A 98 3.87 -9.64 8.51
N GLU A 99 4.29 -10.87 8.21
CA GLU A 99 5.44 -11.49 8.88
C GLU A 99 6.73 -10.69 8.66
N LEU A 100 6.95 -10.19 7.43
CA LEU A 100 8.09 -9.34 7.09
C LEU A 100 8.06 -8.02 7.88
N LEU A 101 6.92 -7.33 7.91
CA LEU A 101 6.77 -6.06 8.63
C LEU A 101 6.89 -6.21 10.14
N ARG A 102 6.57 -7.39 10.67
CA ARG A 102 6.76 -7.74 12.08
C ARG A 102 8.17 -8.29 12.37
N GLY A 103 9.08 -8.26 11.40
CA GLY A 103 10.48 -8.67 11.55
C GLY A 103 10.72 -10.19 11.64
N ARG A 104 9.69 -11.00 11.37
CA ARG A 104 9.77 -12.48 11.43
C ARG A 104 10.25 -13.12 10.14
N ARG A 105 10.41 -12.31 9.09
CA ARG A 105 11.01 -12.71 7.81
C ARG A 105 12.08 -11.72 7.40
N SER A 106 13.04 -12.21 6.63
CA SER A 106 14.05 -11.42 5.93
C SER A 106 13.87 -11.56 4.43
N VAL A 107 14.18 -10.49 3.69
CA VAL A 107 14.22 -10.48 2.22
C VAL A 107 15.68 -10.33 1.80
N GLY A 108 16.13 -11.23 0.95
CA GLY A 108 17.46 -11.19 0.33
C GLY A 108 17.37 -11.29 -1.18
N VAL A 109 18.52 -11.16 -1.84
CA VAL A 109 18.67 -11.44 -3.27
C VAL A 109 19.18 -12.87 -3.44
N SER A 110 18.58 -13.65 -4.33
CA SER A 110 19.03 -15.02 -4.64
C SER A 110 20.20 -15.02 -5.63
N ALA A 111 20.93 -16.14 -5.73
CA ALA A 111 22.05 -16.27 -6.66
C ALA A 111 21.58 -16.26 -8.13
N GLU A 112 20.36 -16.73 -8.36
CA GLU A 112 19.69 -16.80 -9.67
C GLU A 112 19.09 -15.45 -10.09
N GLY A 113 19.14 -14.44 -9.21
CA GLY A 113 18.46 -13.18 -9.36
C GLY A 113 17.00 -13.24 -8.89
N GLY A 114 16.49 -12.10 -8.44
CA GLY A 114 15.17 -12.00 -7.82
C GLY A 114 15.25 -11.95 -6.29
N LEU A 115 14.09 -11.98 -5.64
CA LEU A 115 13.97 -11.89 -4.19
C LEU A 115 13.73 -13.28 -3.59
N GLN A 116 14.48 -13.59 -2.54
CA GLN A 116 14.25 -14.73 -1.67
C GLN A 116 13.76 -14.26 -0.30
N VAL A 117 12.86 -15.02 0.32
CA VAL A 117 12.30 -14.73 1.63
C VAL A 117 12.60 -15.89 2.56
N ALA A 118 13.26 -15.60 3.68
CA ALA A 118 13.57 -16.57 4.73
C ALA A 118 12.90 -16.18 6.04
N ARG A 119 12.76 -17.13 6.96
CA ARG A 119 12.40 -16.79 8.35
C ARG A 119 13.61 -16.11 8.99
N THR A 120 13.36 -15.12 9.84
CA THR A 120 14.43 -14.54 10.66
C THR A 120 14.73 -15.50 11.79
N ASP A 121 15.98 -15.94 11.91
CA ASP A 121 16.47 -16.61 13.12
C ASP A 121 16.63 -15.52 14.18
N VAL A 122 15.82 -15.58 15.24
CA VAL A 122 15.90 -14.68 16.41
C VAL A 122 16.55 -15.43 17.55
#